data_AF-A0A2V9Y6Y5-F1
#
_entry.id   AF-A0A2V9Y6Y5-F1
#
_cell.length_a   1.000
_cell.length_b   1.000
_cell.length_c   1.000
_cell.angle_alpha   90.00
_cell.angle_beta   90.00
_cell.angle_gamma   90.00
#
_symmetry.space_group_name_H-M   'P 1'
#
loop_
_entity.id
_entity.type
_entity.pdbx_description
1 polymer ?
#
loop_
_entity_poly.entity_id
_entity_poly.type
_entity_poly.pdbx_seq_one_letter_code
_entity_poly.pdbx_strand_id
1 'polypeptide(L)'
;MLAKHTKRFSLVDAVSVGVDRMQRSFEPMQRQVETWRASRIRDETAKLVIYREFVEGDLEAPKHLARRVHDLYFNPTIDEFAPRTLWSLENSFTSAFKELDPIPQFRATAKLAPFLEGMQTLAA
;
A
#
# COMPACT_ATOMS: atom_id res chain seq x y z
N MET A 1 11.50 -24.32 34.91
CA MET A 1 11.21 -23.21 33.98
C MET A 1 11.99 -22.00 34.46
N LEU A 2 12.99 -21.55 33.68
CA LEU A 2 13.80 -20.37 34.02
C LEU A 2 12.99 -19.11 33.70
N ALA A 3 12.49 -18.43 34.73
CA ALA A 3 11.97 -17.08 34.58
C ALA A 3 13.14 -16.16 34.14
N LYS A 4 13.19 -15.83 32.84
CA LYS A 4 14.25 -14.99 32.26
C LYS A 4 14.10 -13.54 32.76
N HIS A 5 14.71 -13.28 33.91
CA HIS A 5 15.10 -12.01 34.54
C HIS A 5 14.63 -10.67 33.92
N THR A 6 13.68 -10.00 34.60
CA THR A 6 13.31 -8.56 34.44
C THR A 6 14.04 -7.64 35.43
N LYS A 7 15.06 -8.13 36.17
CA LYS A 7 15.69 -7.37 37.28
C LYS A 7 16.45 -6.09 36.88
N ARG A 8 16.70 -5.87 35.59
CA ARG A 8 17.33 -4.65 35.02
C ARG A 8 16.63 -4.17 33.74
N PHE A 9 15.34 -4.49 33.57
CA PHE A 9 14.59 -4.02 32.43
C PHE A 9 14.29 -2.53 32.58
N SER A 10 14.94 -1.71 31.75
CA SER A 10 14.58 -0.30 31.57
C SER A 10 13.50 -0.22 30.50
N LEU A 11 12.29 0.13 30.90
CA LEU A 11 11.19 0.38 29.95
C LEU A 11 11.56 1.51 28.99
N VAL A 12 12.28 2.53 29.48
CA VAL A 12 12.75 3.65 28.66
C VAL A 12 13.65 3.13 27.55
N ASP A 13 14.66 2.31 27.88
CA ASP A 13 15.60 1.79 26.87
C ASP A 13 14.89 0.87 25.87
N ALA A 14 13.96 0.03 26.34
CA ALA A 14 13.20 -0.86 25.48
C ALA A 14 12.28 -0.11 24.52
N VAL A 15 11.63 0.96 24.99
CA VAL A 15 10.79 1.82 24.15
C VAL A 15 11.66 2.64 23.19
N SER A 16 12.79 3.19 23.63
CA SER A 16 13.74 3.92 22.78
C SER A 16 14.23 3.07 21.62
N VAL A 17 14.63 1.82 21.86
CA VAL A 17 15.03 0.89 20.78
C VAL A 17 13.87 0.62 19.81
N GLY A 18 12.64 0.50 20.32
CA GLY A 18 11.44 0.37 19.49
C GLY A 18 11.19 1.58 18.61
N VAL A 19 11.26 2.79 19.18
CA VAL A 19 11.09 4.07 18.49
C VAL A 19 12.16 4.28 17.42
N ASP A 20 13.43 4.01 17.75
CA ASP A 20 14.54 4.13 16.80
C ASP A 20 14.34 3.21 15.59
N ARG A 21 13.84 1.99 15.81
CA ARG A 21 13.56 1.04 14.73
C ARG A 21 12.40 1.50 13.84
N MET A 22 11.34 2.04 14.45
CA MET A 22 10.22 2.63 13.71
C MET A 22 10.72 3.80 12.87
N GLN A 23 11.45 4.76 13.47
CA GLN A 23 12.01 5.94 12.79
C GLN A 23 12.89 5.58 11.60
N ARG A 24 13.79 4.59 11.73
CA ARG A 24 14.62 4.12 10.61
C ARG A 24 13.82 3.61 9.42
N SER A 25 12.59 3.17 9.63
CA SER A 25 11.71 2.67 8.56
C SER A 25 10.95 3.80 7.84
N PHE A 26 10.88 5.01 8.42
CA PHE A 26 10.17 6.14 7.82
C PHE A 26 10.88 6.70 6.59
N GLU A 27 12.20 6.88 6.65
CA GLU A 27 12.94 7.46 5.53
C GLU A 27 12.84 6.58 4.25
N PRO A 28 13.01 5.25 4.31
CA PRO A 28 12.75 4.38 3.17
C PRO A 28 11.31 4.50 2.63
N MET A 29 10.32 4.55 3.53
CA MET A 29 8.91 4.70 3.15
C MET A 29 8.66 6.01 2.42
N GLN A 30 9.21 7.14 2.91
CA GLN A 30 9.10 8.43 2.24
C GLN A 30 9.69 8.40 0.83
N ARG A 31 10.87 7.80 0.66
CA ARG A 31 11.49 7.66 -0.67
C ARG A 31 10.65 6.81 -1.62
N GLN A 32 10.00 5.75 -1.12
CA GLN A 32 9.09 4.93 -1.91
C GLN A 32 7.89 5.73 -2.40
N VAL A 33 7.28 6.54 -1.51
CA VAL A 33 6.19 7.45 -1.87
C VAL A 33 6.61 8.44 -2.96
N GLU A 34 7.77 9.07 -2.81
CA GLU A 34 8.30 10.01 -3.83
C GLU A 34 8.55 9.30 -5.16
N THR A 35 9.09 8.09 -5.12
CA THR A 35 9.28 7.25 -6.33
C THR A 35 7.96 6.98 -7.03
N TRP A 36 6.91 6.64 -6.29
CA TRP A 36 5.58 6.38 -6.84
C TRP A 36 4.90 7.65 -7.37
N ARG A 37 5.10 8.80 -6.71
CA ARG A 37 4.62 10.10 -7.19
C ARG A 37 5.29 10.50 -8.50
N ALA A 38 6.58 10.19 -8.67
CA ALA A 38 7.32 10.43 -9.91
C ALA A 38 7.00 9.42 -11.04
N SER A 39 6.51 8.23 -10.67
CA SER A 39 6.23 7.14 -11.62
C SER A 39 4.91 7.35 -12.33
N ARG A 40 4.94 8.05 -13.48
CA ARG A 40 3.76 8.16 -14.36
C ARG A 40 3.40 6.82 -14.98
N ILE A 41 2.10 6.56 -15.07
CA ILE A 41 1.56 5.37 -15.71
C ILE A 41 0.55 5.78 -16.78
N ARG A 42 0.55 5.04 -17.89
CA ARG A 42 -0.45 5.23 -18.95
C ARG A 42 -1.79 4.69 -18.50
N ASP A 43 -2.86 5.26 -19.05
CA ASP A 43 -4.23 4.85 -18.71
C ASP A 43 -4.49 3.37 -19.06
N GLU A 44 -3.91 2.85 -20.15
CA GLU A 44 -4.01 1.44 -20.52
C GLU A 44 -3.31 0.55 -19.49
N THR A 45 -2.14 0.96 -19.01
CA THR A 45 -1.40 0.23 -17.97
C THR A 45 -2.21 0.22 -16.67
N ALA A 46 -2.79 1.34 -16.26
CA ALA A 46 -3.62 1.41 -15.06
C ALA A 46 -4.84 0.48 -15.16
N LYS A 47 -5.53 0.47 -16.31
CA LYS A 47 -6.66 -0.44 -16.56
C LYS A 47 -6.25 -1.91 -16.49
N LEU A 48 -5.09 -2.26 -17.05
CA LEU A 48 -4.55 -3.61 -16.98
C LEU A 48 -4.21 -4.02 -15.54
N VAL A 49 -3.58 -3.14 -14.75
CA VAL A 49 -3.29 -3.40 -13.34
C VAL A 49 -4.58 -3.66 -12.55
N ILE A 50 -5.60 -2.82 -12.74
CA ILE A 50 -6.91 -3.00 -12.10
C ILE A 50 -7.56 -4.32 -12.54
N TYR A 51 -7.52 -4.64 -13.84
CA TYR A 51 -8.04 -5.89 -14.35
C TYR A 51 -7.34 -7.11 -13.74
N ARG A 52 -6.00 -7.14 -13.75
CA ARG A 52 -5.22 -8.26 -13.23
C ARG A 52 -5.56 -8.52 -11.77
N GLU A 53 -5.66 -7.45 -10.98
CA GLU A 53 -5.97 -7.64 -9.58
C GLU A 53 -7.32 -8.35 -9.37
N PHE A 54 -8.39 -7.82 -9.94
CA PHE A 54 -9.74 -8.35 -9.67
C PHE A 54 -10.09 -9.61 -10.48
N VAL A 55 -9.34 -9.91 -11.55
CA VAL A 55 -9.64 -11.03 -12.44
C VAL A 55 -8.65 -12.18 -12.29
N GLU A 56 -7.34 -11.88 -12.18
CA GLU A 56 -6.29 -12.87 -11.97
C GLU A 56 -6.10 -13.20 -10.47
N GLY A 57 -6.53 -12.29 -9.58
CA GLY A 57 -6.82 -12.60 -8.17
C GLY A 57 -5.64 -12.43 -7.20
N ASP A 58 -4.66 -11.60 -7.53
CA ASP A 58 -3.40 -11.50 -6.78
C ASP A 58 -3.56 -10.98 -5.34
N LEU A 59 -4.49 -10.06 -5.05
CA LEU A 59 -4.72 -9.51 -3.70
C LEU A 59 -5.97 -10.10 -3.01
N GLU A 60 -6.67 -11.05 -3.63
CA GLU A 60 -7.94 -11.64 -3.12
C GLU A 60 -9.03 -10.60 -2.82
N ALA A 61 -8.98 -9.41 -3.45
CA ALA A 61 -9.95 -8.35 -3.22
C ALA A 61 -11.30 -8.68 -3.88
N PRO A 62 -12.45 -8.32 -3.26
CA PRO A 62 -13.75 -8.54 -3.87
C PRO A 62 -13.93 -7.81 -5.20
N LYS A 63 -14.36 -8.55 -6.24
CA LYS A 63 -14.49 -8.05 -7.62
C LYS A 63 -15.37 -6.80 -7.77
N HIS A 64 -16.33 -6.59 -6.88
CA HIS A 64 -17.20 -5.42 -6.93
C HIS A 64 -16.43 -4.11 -6.68
N LEU A 65 -15.27 -4.17 -6.01
CA LEU A 65 -14.40 -3.01 -5.80
C LEU A 65 -13.64 -2.59 -7.06
N ALA A 66 -13.59 -3.40 -8.11
CA ALA A 66 -12.91 -3.05 -9.37
C ALA A 66 -13.43 -1.73 -9.95
N ARG A 67 -14.76 -1.57 -9.97
CA ARG A 67 -15.39 -0.34 -10.42
C ARG A 67 -15.03 0.84 -9.51
N ARG A 68 -14.98 0.60 -8.21
CA ARG A 68 -14.64 1.64 -7.23
C ARG A 68 -13.22 2.15 -7.40
N VAL A 69 -12.25 1.24 -7.53
CA VAL A 69 -10.83 1.58 -7.81
C VAL A 69 -10.72 2.35 -9.12
N HIS A 70 -11.37 1.86 -10.18
CA HIS A 70 -11.40 2.55 -11.47
C HIS A 70 -11.92 3.98 -11.34
N ASP A 71 -13.07 4.18 -10.70
CA ASP A 71 -13.67 5.50 -10.58
C ASP A 71 -12.81 6.45 -9.73
N LEU A 72 -12.22 5.96 -8.63
CA LEU A 72 -11.32 6.74 -7.78
C LEU A 72 -10.03 7.14 -8.50
N TYR A 73 -9.51 6.28 -9.38
CA TYR A 73 -8.32 6.61 -10.17
C TYR A 73 -8.65 7.56 -11.31
N PHE A 74 -9.66 7.27 -12.13
CA PHE A 74 -9.94 8.04 -13.34
C PHE A 74 -10.74 9.33 -13.09
N ASN A 75 -11.56 9.36 -12.04
CA ASN A 75 -12.36 10.51 -11.61
C ASN A 75 -12.04 10.89 -10.15
N PRO A 76 -10.80 11.28 -9.84
CA PRO A 76 -10.38 11.55 -8.47
C PRO A 76 -11.08 12.79 -7.92
N THR A 77 -11.51 12.70 -6.66
CA THR A 77 -12.11 13.83 -5.93
C THR A 77 -11.09 14.60 -5.07
N ILE A 78 -9.88 14.07 -4.96
CA ILE A 78 -8.76 14.65 -4.20
C ILE A 78 -7.69 15.07 -5.21
N ASP A 79 -7.33 16.35 -5.20
CA ASP A 79 -6.40 16.93 -6.19
C ASP A 79 -5.04 16.25 -6.21
N GLU A 80 -4.53 15.79 -5.06
CA GLU A 80 -3.27 15.04 -4.98
C GLU A 80 -3.29 13.72 -5.74
N PHE A 81 -4.47 13.16 -6.00
CA PHE A 81 -4.66 11.91 -6.74
C PHE A 81 -5.01 12.15 -8.22
N ALA A 82 -5.13 13.42 -8.65
CA ALA A 82 -5.34 13.77 -10.05
C ALA A 82 -4.22 13.30 -11.00
N PRO A 83 -2.92 13.34 -10.62
CA PRO A 83 -1.85 12.86 -11.49
C PRO A 83 -1.99 11.37 -11.83
N ARG A 84 -1.73 10.99 -13.09
CA ARG A 84 -1.71 9.59 -13.54
C ARG A 84 -0.41 8.89 -13.15
N THR A 85 -0.27 8.57 -11.87
CA THR A 85 0.95 8.00 -11.29
C THR A 85 0.65 6.75 -10.48
N LEU A 86 1.68 5.98 -10.16
CA LEU A 86 1.56 4.81 -9.31
C LEU A 86 1.05 5.18 -7.92
N TRP A 87 1.41 6.36 -7.41
CA TRP A 87 0.89 6.91 -6.16
C TRP A 87 -0.64 7.06 -6.17
N SER A 88 -1.20 7.68 -7.21
CA SER A 88 -2.65 7.85 -7.32
C SER A 88 -3.36 6.52 -7.51
N LEU A 89 -2.75 5.57 -8.22
CA LEU A 89 -3.30 4.23 -8.40
C LEU A 89 -3.34 3.47 -7.06
N GLU A 90 -2.25 3.48 -6.30
CA GLU A 90 -2.20 2.86 -4.97
C GLU A 90 -3.27 3.47 -4.04
N ASN A 91 -3.39 4.80 -4.02
CA ASN A 91 -4.37 5.48 -3.19
C ASN A 91 -5.82 5.17 -3.61
N SER A 92 -6.06 4.88 -4.89
CA SER A 92 -7.37 4.44 -5.38
C SER A 92 -7.74 3.04 -4.84
N PHE A 93 -6.78 2.12 -4.78
CA PHE A 93 -6.95 0.80 -4.16
C PHE A 93 -7.20 0.90 -2.66
N THR A 94 -6.31 1.58 -1.93
CA THR A 94 -6.45 1.70 -0.46
C THR A 94 -7.71 2.46 -0.07
N SER A 95 -8.16 3.42 -0.88
CA SER A 95 -9.44 4.10 -0.68
C SER A 95 -10.64 3.19 -0.93
N ALA A 96 -10.60 2.31 -1.95
CA ALA A 96 -11.65 1.33 -2.18
C ALA A 96 -11.69 0.25 -1.08
N PHE A 97 -10.53 -0.17 -0.57
CA PHE A 97 -10.43 -1.18 0.49
C PHE A 97 -11.05 -0.74 1.82
N LYS A 98 -11.29 0.58 2.02
CA LYS A 98 -12.03 1.09 3.19
C LYS A 98 -13.50 0.62 3.22
N GLU A 99 -14.03 0.09 2.12
CA GLU A 99 -15.37 -0.50 2.06
C GLU A 99 -15.39 -1.96 2.58
N LEU A 100 -14.23 -2.54 2.87
CA LEU A 100 -14.11 -3.89 3.40
C LEU A 100 -14.15 -3.93 4.93
N ASP A 101 -14.52 -5.10 5.47
CA ASP A 101 -14.33 -5.37 6.89
C ASP A 101 -12.84 -5.26 7.30
N PRO A 102 -12.54 -4.95 8.58
CA PRO A 102 -11.17 -4.67 9.01
C PRO A 102 -10.13 -5.75 8.68
N ILE A 103 -10.49 -7.04 8.81
CA ILE A 103 -9.55 -8.14 8.54
C ILE A 103 -9.25 -8.27 7.03
N PRO A 104 -10.26 -8.38 6.15
CA PRO A 104 -10.03 -8.32 4.70
C PRO A 104 -9.30 -7.06 4.24
N GLN A 105 -9.66 -5.88 4.76
CA GLN A 105 -8.98 -4.62 4.44
C GLN A 105 -7.48 -4.69 4.75
N PHE A 106 -7.12 -5.17 5.93
CA PHE A 106 -5.73 -5.31 6.35
C PHE A 106 -4.95 -6.25 5.41
N ARG A 107 -5.54 -7.41 5.07
CA ARG A 107 -4.92 -8.40 4.17
C ARG A 107 -4.70 -7.83 2.77
N ALA A 108 -5.70 -7.18 2.19
CA ALA A 108 -5.61 -6.61 0.85
C ALA A 108 -4.56 -5.49 0.80
N THR A 109 -4.56 -4.59 1.79
CA THR A 109 -3.59 -3.49 1.88
C THR A 109 -2.15 -4.01 2.03
N ALA A 110 -1.94 -5.06 2.84
CA ALA A 110 -0.61 -5.63 3.05
C ALA A 110 0.00 -6.27 1.79
N LYS A 111 -0.83 -6.76 0.86
CA LYS A 111 -0.38 -7.37 -0.39
C LYS A 111 -0.19 -6.35 -1.52
N LEU A 112 -0.74 -5.14 -1.39
CA LEU A 112 -0.82 -4.15 -2.47
C LEU A 112 0.54 -3.64 -2.93
N ALA A 113 1.42 -3.25 -2.00
CA ALA A 113 2.73 -2.72 -2.35
C ALA A 113 3.59 -3.72 -3.15
N PRO A 114 3.77 -4.98 -2.71
CA PRO A 114 4.46 -6.00 -3.51
C PRO A 114 3.87 -6.22 -4.91
N PHE A 115 2.55 -6.17 -5.04
CA PHE A 115 1.86 -6.32 -6.32
C PHE A 115 2.20 -5.17 -7.28
N LEU A 116 2.13 -3.93 -6.81
CA LEU A 116 2.42 -2.75 -7.63
C LEU A 116 3.91 -2.68 -8.04
N GLU A 117 4.83 -3.08 -7.16
CA GLU A 117 6.25 -3.19 -7.48
C GLU A 117 6.53 -4.24 -8.57
N GLY A 118 5.85 -5.39 -8.51
CA GLY A 118 5.90 -6.39 -9.58
C GLY A 118 5.43 -5.84 -10.92
N MET A 119 4.37 -5.04 -10.92
CA MET A 119 3.82 -4.41 -12.13
C MET A 119 4.72 -3.30 -12.69
N GLN A 120 5.42 -2.55 -11.83
CA GLN A 120 6.38 -1.53 -12.26
C GLN A 120 7.55 -2.16 -13.03
N THR A 121 7.97 -3.36 -12.65
CA THR A 121 9.06 -4.10 -13.29
C THR A 121 8.67 -4.65 -14.67
N LEU A 122 7.39 -4.96 -14.88
CA LEU A 122 6.86 -5.48 -16.16
C LEU A 122 6.58 -4.37 -17.20
N ALA A 123 6.55 -3.11 -16.76
CA ALA A 123 6.26 -1.95 -17.60
C ALA A 123 7.51 -1.18 -18.07
N ALA A 124 8.70 -1.56 -17.58
CA ALA A 124 10.01 -1.06 -18.00
C ALA A 124 10.60 -1.91 -19.12
#